data_AF-A0A537SF72-F1
#
_entry.id   AF-A0A537SF72-F1
#
_cell.length_a   1.000
_cell.length_b   1.000
_cell.length_c   1.000
_cell.angle_alpha   90.00
_cell.angle_beta   90.00
_cell.angle_gamma   90.00
#
_symmetry.space_group_name_H-M   'P 1'
#
loop_
_entity.id
_entity.type
_entity.pdbx_description
1 polymer ?
#
loop_
_entity_poly.entity_id
_entity_poly.type
_entity_poly.pdbx_seq_one_letter_code
_entity_poly.pdbx_strand_id
1 'polypeptide(L)'
;WPDNANLDKARRLLWPIKQKYGRKISWADLMILAGNVALESMGFKTFGFGGGRADVWEPEELYWGPEGTWLGDERYSGERQLQHPLAAVQMGLIYVNPEGPNGKPDPVAAAKDIRETFFRMAMNDEETVALIAGGHAFGKTHGAGDPSLMGPAPEGAFIEDQGLGWKSKYGTGFGADAITGGPEVTWSQTPTKWSNYYFENLFNNEWELTKSPAGAYQWKAKGASETIPDAYDKSKKHVPTMLTTDLSLRLDPAYEKISRRFYEHPDQLADAFARAWFKLTHRDMGPIHRYLGPLVPKEILIWQDPIPAVDHPLINEQDIAALKAKILASGLSVSQLVSTAWAAASTFRGSDKRGGANGARIRLAPQKDWDVNQPAQLKTVLQKLETIQKEFNASQSGGKKVSLADLIVLGGSAAVEKAAKAAGHDVKVPFTPGRMDASQAQTDVESFAPLEPTADGFRNYLRGDQLMSPEEALVDRAQLLALTAPEMTVLVGGLRVLGANAGQSKHG
;
A
#
# COMPACT_ATOMS: atom_id res chain seq x y z
N TRP A 1 6.79 14.04 11.55
CA TRP A 1 5.34 13.92 11.70
C TRP A 1 4.97 13.80 13.17
N PRO A 2 3.95 14.52 13.65
CA PRO A 2 3.46 14.42 15.03
C PRO A 2 3.06 12.99 15.43
N ASP A 3 2.40 12.24 14.54
CA ASP A 3 1.91 10.89 14.85
C ASP A 3 3.03 9.84 14.97
N ASN A 4 4.23 10.18 14.50
CA ASN A 4 5.44 9.37 14.67
C ASN A 4 6.27 9.77 15.90
N ALA A 5 5.71 10.59 16.80
CA ALA A 5 6.39 10.99 18.02
C ALA A 5 6.88 9.78 18.83
N ASN A 6 8.08 9.89 19.38
CA ASN A 6 8.77 8.86 20.15
C ASN A 6 9.09 7.54 19.41
N LEU A 7 8.68 7.36 18.14
CA LEU A 7 9.13 6.22 17.34
C LEU A 7 10.62 6.33 16.96
N ASP A 8 11.23 7.50 17.07
CA ASP A 8 12.70 7.67 17.05
C ASP A 8 13.37 6.87 18.19
N LYS A 9 12.75 6.83 19.37
CA LYS A 9 13.22 6.01 20.51
C LYS A 9 13.11 4.52 20.18
N ALA A 10 11.98 4.08 19.63
CA ALA A 10 11.76 2.69 19.23
C ALA A 10 12.80 2.23 18.19
N ARG A 11 13.04 3.04 17.14
CA ARG A 11 14.10 2.74 16.15
C ARG A 11 15.49 2.72 16.78
N ARG A 12 15.78 3.63 17.71
CA ARG A 12 17.08 3.65 18.43
C ARG A 12 17.30 2.39 19.26
N LEU A 13 16.26 1.81 19.88
CA LEU A 13 16.37 0.54 20.62
C LEU A 13 16.75 -0.65 19.71
N LEU A 14 16.40 -0.59 18.43
CA LEU A 14 16.77 -1.61 17.45
C LEU A 14 18.20 -1.45 16.89
N TRP A 15 18.87 -0.31 17.15
CA TRP A 15 20.21 -0.04 16.63
C TRP A 15 21.25 -1.14 16.97
N PRO A 16 21.35 -1.65 18.21
CA PRO A 16 22.31 -2.71 18.51
C PRO A 16 22.07 -4.00 17.69
N ILE A 17 20.81 -4.33 17.40
CA ILE A 17 20.45 -5.47 16.54
C ILE A 17 20.84 -5.16 15.09
N LYS A 18 20.50 -3.97 14.59
CA LYS A 18 20.89 -3.53 13.24
C LYS A 18 22.41 -3.54 13.06
N GLN A 19 23.16 -3.05 14.05
CA GLN A 19 24.62 -3.03 14.06
C GLN A 19 25.19 -4.45 14.01
N LYS A 20 24.65 -5.36 14.84
CA LYS A 20 25.09 -6.76 14.90
C LYS A 20 24.93 -7.50 13.57
N TYR A 21 23.79 -7.33 12.89
CA TYR A 21 23.49 -8.03 11.63
C TYR A 21 23.91 -7.24 10.38
N GLY A 22 24.22 -5.96 10.51
CA GLY A 22 24.72 -5.10 9.45
C GLY A 22 23.80 -5.13 8.22
N ARG A 23 24.38 -5.36 7.05
CA ARG A 23 23.66 -5.44 5.76
C ARG A 23 22.83 -6.71 5.55
N LYS A 24 22.88 -7.69 6.48
CA LYS A 24 22.10 -8.94 6.34
C LYS A 24 20.61 -8.74 6.64
N ILE A 25 20.25 -7.60 7.23
CA ILE A 25 18.86 -7.16 7.42
C ILE A 25 18.81 -5.64 7.25
N SER A 26 17.88 -5.17 6.43
CA SER A 26 17.62 -3.74 6.24
C SER A 26 16.89 -3.18 7.47
N TRP A 27 16.90 -1.86 7.65
CA TRP A 27 16.02 -1.21 8.61
C TRP A 27 14.56 -1.45 8.27
N ALA A 28 14.21 -1.41 6.98
CA ALA A 28 12.85 -1.68 6.51
C ALA A 28 12.33 -3.06 6.96
N ASP A 29 13.11 -4.13 6.75
CA ASP A 29 12.72 -5.47 7.20
C ASP A 29 12.79 -5.60 8.73
N LEU A 30 13.78 -4.98 9.39
CA LEU A 30 13.95 -5.06 10.85
C LEU A 30 12.79 -4.42 11.61
N MET A 31 12.26 -3.29 11.14
CA MET A 31 11.12 -2.63 11.80
C MET A 31 9.87 -3.50 11.76
N ILE A 32 9.57 -4.12 10.61
CA ILE A 32 8.42 -5.03 10.47
C ILE A 32 8.64 -6.31 11.28
N LEU A 33 9.84 -6.90 11.21
CA LEU A 33 10.16 -8.11 11.96
C LEU A 33 10.07 -7.87 13.48
N ALA A 34 10.49 -6.71 13.97
CA ALA A 34 10.34 -6.34 15.37
C ALA A 34 8.86 -6.30 15.80
N GLY A 35 7.96 -5.80 14.94
CA GLY A 35 6.52 -5.85 15.15
C GLY A 35 5.98 -7.28 15.24
N ASN A 36 6.38 -8.16 14.30
CA ASN A 36 6.01 -9.58 14.36
C ASN A 36 6.49 -10.27 15.64
N VAL A 37 7.76 -10.07 16.00
CA VAL A 37 8.35 -10.67 17.21
C VAL A 37 7.71 -10.12 18.48
N ALA A 38 7.30 -8.85 18.50
CA ALA A 38 6.53 -8.29 19.61
C ALA A 38 5.20 -9.03 19.77
N LEU A 39 4.42 -9.18 18.70
CA LEU A 39 3.16 -9.93 18.70
C LEU A 39 3.36 -11.38 19.19
N GLU A 40 4.34 -12.08 18.64
CA GLU A 40 4.67 -13.46 19.03
C GLU A 40 5.08 -13.58 20.49
N SER A 41 5.91 -12.66 20.99
CA SER A 41 6.33 -12.64 22.39
C SER A 41 5.19 -12.40 23.37
N MET A 42 4.11 -11.73 22.91
CA MET A 42 2.90 -11.48 23.69
C MET A 42 1.82 -12.56 23.48
N GLY A 43 2.14 -13.66 22.79
CA GLY A 43 1.26 -14.81 22.65
C GLY A 43 0.32 -14.77 21.43
N PHE A 44 0.55 -13.87 20.48
CA PHE A 44 -0.20 -13.84 19.21
C PHE A 44 0.52 -14.63 18.12
N LYS A 45 -0.23 -15.39 17.31
CA LYS A 45 0.33 -16.13 16.17
C LYS A 45 0.24 -15.29 14.91
N THR A 46 1.37 -14.85 14.38
CA THR A 46 1.43 -14.13 13.10
C THR A 46 1.12 -15.05 11.92
N PHE A 47 0.67 -14.47 10.80
CA PHE A 47 0.40 -15.22 9.57
C PHE A 47 1.70 -15.64 8.85
N GLY A 48 2.76 -14.84 9.01
CA GLY A 48 4.10 -15.09 8.48
C GLY A 48 4.89 -13.79 8.31
N PHE A 49 6.05 -13.91 7.65
CA PHE A 49 6.95 -12.78 7.36
C PHE A 49 7.76 -13.02 6.08
N GLY A 50 7.79 -12.04 5.20
CA GLY A 50 8.68 -11.97 4.04
C GLY A 50 9.64 -10.77 4.14
N GLY A 51 10.93 -11.06 4.14
CA GLY A 51 11.97 -10.04 3.96
C GLY A 51 12.20 -9.70 2.49
N GLY A 52 13.14 -8.80 2.20
CA GLY A 52 13.50 -8.38 0.84
C GLY A 52 13.27 -6.89 0.57
N ARG A 53 12.93 -6.09 1.58
CA ARG A 53 12.92 -4.63 1.45
C ARG A 53 14.36 -4.13 1.54
N ALA A 54 14.83 -3.48 0.48
CA ALA A 54 16.12 -2.80 0.53
C ALA A 54 15.97 -1.47 1.29
N ASP A 55 16.99 -1.07 2.06
CA ASP A 55 17.03 0.27 2.63
C ASP A 55 17.22 1.31 1.51
N VAL A 56 16.60 2.47 1.70
CA VAL A 56 16.84 3.69 0.93
C VAL A 56 17.72 4.64 1.75
N TRP A 57 18.38 5.58 1.07
CA TRP A 57 19.40 6.44 1.68
C TRP A 57 19.06 7.92 1.63
N GLU A 58 17.90 8.25 1.06
CA GLU A 58 17.35 9.60 0.97
C GLU A 58 15.81 9.53 1.07
N PRO A 59 15.14 10.62 1.43
CA PRO A 59 13.69 10.69 1.42
C PRO A 59 13.12 10.54 0.01
N GLU A 60 11.98 9.88 -0.12
CA GLU A 60 11.19 9.91 -1.34
C GLU A 60 10.49 11.27 -1.50
N GLU A 61 10.42 11.78 -2.73
CA GLU A 61 9.68 13.00 -3.06
C GLU A 61 8.19 12.66 -3.21
N LEU A 62 7.39 12.96 -2.19
CA LEU A 62 5.98 12.60 -2.11
C LEU A 62 5.09 13.80 -1.75
N TYR A 63 3.91 13.86 -2.37
CA TYR A 63 2.88 14.83 -2.02
C TYR A 63 2.07 14.36 -0.81
N TRP A 64 2.39 14.89 0.37
CA TRP A 64 1.70 14.56 1.63
C TRP A 64 0.50 15.46 1.98
N GLY A 65 0.25 16.48 1.15
CA GLY A 65 -0.86 17.42 1.29
C GLY A 65 -0.43 18.87 1.08
N PRO A 66 -1.41 19.77 0.92
CA PRO A 66 -1.16 21.18 0.60
C PRO A 66 -0.76 22.03 1.82
N GLU A 67 -0.89 21.51 3.05
CA GLU A 67 -0.84 22.32 4.25
C GLU A 67 0.55 22.90 4.53
N GLY A 68 0.58 24.19 4.89
CA GLY A 68 1.79 24.84 5.40
C GLY A 68 2.09 24.59 6.89
N THR A 69 1.22 23.84 7.59
CA THR A 69 1.34 23.59 9.04
C THR A 69 1.02 22.13 9.42
N TRP A 70 1.65 21.64 10.50
CA TRP A 70 1.34 20.32 11.05
C TRP A 70 -0.08 20.27 11.60
N LEU A 71 -0.75 19.14 11.38
CA LEU A 71 -2.13 18.88 11.78
C LEU A 71 -3.18 19.81 11.14
N GLY A 72 -2.83 20.53 10.06
CA GLY A 72 -3.82 21.20 9.23
C GLY A 72 -4.68 20.21 8.42
N ASP A 73 -5.87 20.65 7.99
CA ASP A 73 -6.87 19.86 7.27
C ASP A 73 -7.33 20.50 5.94
N GLU A 74 -6.50 21.33 5.29
CA GLU A 74 -6.77 22.05 4.02
C GLU A 74 -6.90 21.12 2.79
N ARG A 75 -7.11 19.82 3.03
CA ARG A 75 -7.15 18.70 2.07
C ARG A 75 -8.56 18.22 1.74
N TYR A 76 -9.59 18.89 2.25
CA TYR A 76 -10.99 18.53 2.04
C TYR A 76 -11.70 19.53 1.13
N SER A 77 -12.66 19.03 0.34
CA SER A 77 -13.61 19.85 -0.42
C SER A 77 -15.05 19.33 -0.25
N GLY A 78 -16.03 20.13 -0.65
CA GLY A 78 -17.45 19.76 -0.60
C GLY A 78 -17.91 19.25 0.77
N GLU A 79 -18.65 18.14 0.78
CA GLU A 79 -19.13 17.47 1.99
C GLU A 79 -18.09 16.50 2.57
N ARG A 80 -16.87 17.00 2.86
CA ARG A 80 -15.75 16.23 3.44
C ARG A 80 -15.19 15.16 2.49
N GLN A 81 -14.99 15.51 1.23
CA GLN A 81 -14.27 14.68 0.26
C GLN A 81 -12.77 14.90 0.41
N LEU A 82 -12.02 13.86 0.81
CA LEU A 82 -10.56 13.95 0.92
C LEU A 82 -9.91 14.02 -0.47
N GLN A 83 -9.03 15.00 -0.68
CA GLN A 83 -8.31 15.17 -1.96
C GLN A 83 -7.52 13.89 -2.31
N HIS A 84 -7.73 13.34 -3.50
CA HIS A 84 -6.86 12.29 -4.05
C HIS A 84 -5.48 12.87 -4.41
N PRO A 85 -4.35 12.20 -4.13
CA PRO A 85 -4.19 10.82 -3.67
C PRO A 85 -4.05 10.64 -2.14
N LEU A 86 -4.37 11.65 -1.33
CA LEU A 86 -4.15 11.62 0.12
C LEU A 86 -5.02 10.56 0.79
N ALA A 87 -4.48 9.96 1.87
CA ALA A 87 -5.11 8.88 2.62
C ALA A 87 -5.10 9.12 4.15
N ALA A 88 -4.89 10.37 4.58
CA ALA A 88 -4.93 10.79 5.97
C ALA A 88 -5.70 12.10 6.13
N VAL A 89 -6.40 12.28 7.26
CA VAL A 89 -7.32 13.42 7.47
C VAL A 89 -6.64 14.74 7.80
N GLN A 90 -5.39 14.71 8.27
CA GLN A 90 -4.61 15.89 8.62
C GLN A 90 -3.12 15.69 8.31
N MET A 91 -2.41 16.79 8.08
CA MET A 91 -0.98 16.75 7.77
C MET A 91 -0.17 16.17 8.94
N GLY A 92 0.51 15.06 8.67
CA GLY A 92 1.38 14.40 9.65
C GLY A 92 0.69 13.39 10.58
N LEU A 93 -0.58 13.03 10.30
CA LEU A 93 -1.24 11.84 10.85
C LEU A 93 -1.07 10.63 9.92
N ILE A 94 -1.13 9.42 10.47
CA ILE A 94 -1.10 8.18 9.67
C ILE A 94 -2.44 7.96 8.96
N TYR A 95 -3.56 8.07 9.68
CA TYR A 95 -4.91 7.84 9.14
C TYR A 95 -5.87 8.95 9.58
N VAL A 96 -6.34 8.88 10.83
CA VAL A 96 -7.40 9.70 11.38
C VAL A 96 -6.96 10.36 12.69
N ASN A 97 -7.69 11.38 13.11
CA ASN A 97 -7.50 11.99 14.41
C ASN A 97 -8.12 11.11 15.52
N PRO A 98 -7.36 10.71 16.55
CA PRO A 98 -7.86 9.83 17.62
C PRO A 98 -8.95 10.46 18.49
N GLU A 99 -9.02 11.80 18.52
CA GLU A 99 -10.07 12.55 19.22
C GLU A 99 -11.35 12.65 18.39
N GLY A 100 -11.30 12.33 17.09
CA GLY A 100 -12.38 12.43 16.12
C GLY A 100 -12.21 13.61 15.13
N PRO A 101 -13.11 13.74 14.13
CA PRO A 101 -12.99 14.71 13.03
C PRO A 101 -12.71 16.13 13.52
N ASN A 102 -11.52 16.66 13.17
CA ASN A 102 -11.06 18.00 13.56
C ASN A 102 -11.10 18.22 15.09
N GLY A 103 -10.76 17.18 15.87
CA GLY A 103 -10.74 17.21 17.33
C GLY A 103 -12.13 17.14 17.98
N LYS A 104 -13.19 16.81 17.23
CA LYS A 104 -14.55 16.64 17.77
C LYS A 104 -14.79 15.18 18.17
N PRO A 105 -15.12 14.89 19.44
CA PRO A 105 -15.31 13.53 19.95
C PRO A 105 -16.66 12.93 19.57
N ASP A 106 -16.89 12.76 18.27
CA ASP A 106 -18.03 12.05 17.69
C ASP A 106 -17.56 10.72 17.07
N PRO A 107 -17.81 9.58 17.73
CA PRO A 107 -17.42 8.27 17.22
C PRO A 107 -18.09 7.89 15.89
N VAL A 108 -19.32 8.34 15.64
CA VAL A 108 -20.05 8.01 14.40
C VAL A 108 -19.48 8.81 13.24
N ALA A 109 -19.13 10.08 13.47
CA ALA A 109 -18.42 10.87 12.46
C ALA A 109 -16.99 10.34 12.22
N ALA A 110 -16.28 9.95 13.27
CA ALA A 110 -14.94 9.36 13.16
C ALA A 110 -14.93 8.06 12.34
N ALA A 111 -16.00 7.25 12.41
CA ALA A 111 -16.12 6.03 11.61
C ALA A 111 -16.10 6.28 10.10
N LYS A 112 -16.59 7.44 9.64
CA LYS A 112 -16.56 7.81 8.21
C LYS A 112 -15.13 8.06 7.75
N ASP A 113 -14.37 8.82 8.54
CA ASP A 113 -12.96 9.10 8.29
C ASP A 113 -12.12 7.81 8.34
N ILE A 114 -12.39 6.93 9.32
CA ILE A 114 -11.72 5.63 9.46
C ILE A 114 -11.95 4.82 8.18
N ARG A 115 -13.22 4.67 7.76
CA ARG A 115 -13.59 3.90 6.57
C ARG A 115 -12.91 4.42 5.31
N GLU A 116 -12.98 5.72 5.07
CA GLU A 116 -12.38 6.33 3.88
C GLU A 116 -10.86 6.15 3.86
N THR A 117 -10.18 6.47 4.96
CA THR A 117 -8.70 6.44 5.01
C THR A 117 -8.16 5.01 4.95
N PHE A 118 -8.79 4.06 5.66
CA PHE A 118 -8.40 2.65 5.57
C PHE A 118 -8.68 2.07 4.18
N PHE A 119 -9.80 2.42 3.55
CA PHE A 119 -10.09 2.00 2.17
C PHE A 119 -9.04 2.53 1.18
N ARG A 120 -8.65 3.81 1.30
CA ARG A 120 -7.56 4.40 0.50
C ARG A 120 -6.20 3.75 0.74
N MET A 121 -6.04 3.07 1.87
CA MET A 121 -4.89 2.23 2.19
C MET A 121 -5.14 0.73 1.96
N ALA A 122 -6.12 0.40 1.12
CA ALA A 122 -6.48 -0.96 0.70
C ALA A 122 -6.92 -1.89 1.84
N MET A 123 -7.58 -1.36 2.87
CA MET A 123 -8.19 -2.14 3.95
C MET A 123 -9.71 -2.00 3.91
N ASN A 124 -10.43 -3.13 3.88
CA ASN A 124 -11.89 -3.14 3.97
C ASN A 124 -12.36 -3.03 5.44
N ASP A 125 -13.68 -3.04 5.66
CA ASP A 125 -14.25 -2.88 7.00
C ASP A 125 -13.82 -3.98 7.99
N GLU A 126 -13.73 -5.24 7.55
CA GLU A 126 -13.30 -6.36 8.41
C GLU A 126 -11.82 -6.25 8.79
N GLU A 127 -10.97 -5.97 7.81
CA GLU A 127 -9.53 -5.74 8.02
C GLU A 127 -9.29 -4.54 8.92
N THR A 128 -10.08 -3.48 8.78
CA THR A 128 -9.99 -2.26 9.58
C THR A 128 -10.33 -2.53 11.05
N VAL A 129 -11.47 -3.17 11.32
CA VAL A 129 -11.86 -3.53 12.70
C VAL A 129 -10.82 -4.46 13.32
N ALA A 130 -10.34 -5.45 12.57
CA ALA A 130 -9.32 -6.39 13.05
C ALA A 130 -7.99 -5.71 13.37
N LEU A 131 -7.53 -4.77 12.53
CA LEU A 131 -6.29 -4.03 12.74
C LEU A 131 -6.35 -3.10 13.95
N ILE A 132 -7.44 -2.33 14.11
CA ILE A 132 -7.58 -1.39 15.23
C ILE A 132 -7.71 -2.17 16.53
N ALA A 133 -8.67 -3.10 16.62
CA ALA A 133 -8.88 -3.90 17.83
C ALA A 133 -7.68 -4.79 18.18
N GLY A 134 -7.05 -5.40 17.16
CA GLY A 134 -5.87 -6.24 17.34
C GLY A 134 -4.63 -5.46 17.78
N GLY A 135 -4.43 -4.25 17.26
CA GLY A 135 -3.37 -3.35 17.70
C GLY A 135 -3.59 -2.82 19.11
N HIS A 136 -4.80 -2.33 19.39
CA HIS A 136 -5.18 -1.79 20.70
C HIS A 136 -5.45 -2.86 21.77
N ALA A 137 -5.32 -4.15 21.45
CA ALA A 137 -5.22 -5.19 22.47
C ALA A 137 -3.93 -5.05 23.32
N PHE A 138 -2.94 -4.32 22.81
CA PHE A 138 -1.61 -4.17 23.41
C PHE A 138 -1.28 -2.72 23.77
N GLY A 139 -0.40 -2.57 24.76
CA GLY A 139 0.23 -1.30 25.10
C GLY A 139 -0.72 -0.25 25.65
N LYS A 140 -0.35 1.01 25.43
CA LYS A 140 -1.06 2.22 25.89
C LYS A 140 -0.67 3.43 25.04
N THR A 141 -1.46 4.50 25.11
CA THR A 141 -1.06 5.84 24.64
C THR A 141 -0.31 6.61 25.74
N HIS A 142 0.22 7.80 25.44
CA HIS A 142 1.02 8.59 26.38
C HIS A 142 0.70 10.09 26.26
N GLY A 143 0.12 10.65 27.31
CA GLY A 143 -0.38 12.01 27.46
C GLY A 143 -0.39 12.43 28.94
N ALA A 144 0.68 12.12 29.67
CA ALA A 144 0.80 12.29 31.12
C ALA A 144 0.77 13.76 31.59
N GLY A 145 1.02 14.72 30.71
CA GLY A 145 1.06 16.15 31.03
C GLY A 145 0.94 17.05 29.82
N ASP A 146 1.13 18.36 30.02
CA ASP A 146 0.98 19.38 28.98
C ASP A 146 1.91 19.14 27.77
N PRO A 147 1.36 18.92 26.55
CA PRO A 147 2.15 18.75 25.33
C PRO A 147 3.07 19.93 24.99
N SER A 148 2.78 21.13 25.51
CA SER A 148 3.66 22.31 25.33
C SER A 148 5.06 22.14 25.93
N LEU A 149 5.23 21.14 26.82
CA LEU A 149 6.51 20.78 27.42
C LEU A 149 7.36 19.85 26.54
N MET A 150 6.81 19.36 25.42
CA MET A 150 7.57 18.61 24.43
C MET A 150 8.41 19.56 23.55
N GLY A 151 9.69 19.23 23.43
CA GLY A 151 10.61 19.89 22.51
C GLY A 151 10.31 19.58 21.03
N PRO A 152 11.10 20.15 20.11
CA PRO A 152 10.91 19.99 18.68
C PRO A 152 11.02 18.52 18.23
N ALA A 153 10.40 18.20 17.09
CA ALA A 153 10.56 16.93 16.39
C ALA A 153 12.03 16.73 15.94
N PRO A 154 12.47 15.49 15.57
CA PRO A 154 13.89 15.19 15.33
C PRO A 154 14.61 16.14 14.35
N GLU A 155 13.99 16.50 13.23
CA GLU A 155 14.60 17.41 12.24
C GLU A 155 14.69 18.88 12.71
N GLY A 156 13.97 19.26 13.77
CA GLY A 156 14.08 20.55 14.42
C GLY A 156 14.81 20.50 15.76
N ALA A 157 15.33 19.34 16.15
CA ALA A 157 16.04 19.14 17.42
C ALA A 157 17.49 19.63 17.34
N PHE A 158 18.14 19.70 18.51
CA PHE A 158 19.53 20.14 18.55
C PHE A 158 20.49 19.02 18.14
N ILE A 159 21.68 19.39 17.66
CA ILE A 159 22.67 18.42 17.20
C ILE A 159 23.10 17.44 18.31
N GLU A 160 23.12 17.88 19.57
CA GLU A 160 23.40 17.06 20.75
C GLU A 160 22.30 16.03 21.05
N ASP A 161 21.10 16.16 20.49
CA ASP A 161 20.04 15.16 20.61
C ASP A 161 20.29 13.95 19.68
N GLN A 162 21.30 14.03 18.80
CA GLN A 162 21.81 12.91 17.99
C GLN A 162 20.70 12.17 17.22
N GLY A 163 19.87 12.93 16.51
CA GLY A 163 18.78 12.41 15.67
C GLY A 163 17.56 11.90 16.46
N LEU A 164 17.45 12.22 17.75
CA LEU A 164 16.22 12.07 18.53
C LEU A 164 15.48 13.40 18.61
N GLY A 165 14.20 13.36 18.95
CA GLY A 165 13.37 14.55 19.15
C GLY A 165 12.35 14.40 20.27
N TRP A 166 11.42 15.34 20.37
CA TRP A 166 10.30 15.33 21.32
C TRP A 166 10.72 15.23 22.79
N LYS A 167 11.89 15.77 23.13
CA LYS A 167 12.40 15.78 24.50
C LYS A 167 11.42 16.52 25.41
N SER A 168 10.82 15.81 26.37
CA SER A 168 9.84 16.39 27.29
C SER A 168 10.52 16.98 28.53
N LYS A 169 10.02 18.13 28.98
CA LYS A 169 10.38 18.74 30.29
C LYS A 169 9.41 18.37 31.41
N TYR A 170 8.38 17.57 31.12
CA TYR A 170 7.41 17.14 32.11
C TYR A 170 7.96 15.99 32.95
N GLY A 171 8.00 16.16 34.27
CA GLY A 171 8.53 15.15 35.20
C GLY A 171 9.93 14.67 34.80
N THR A 172 10.10 13.36 34.66
CA THR A 172 11.32 12.72 34.16
C THR A 172 11.49 12.80 32.63
N GLY A 173 10.43 13.15 31.91
CA GLY A 173 10.40 13.26 30.44
C GLY A 173 10.26 11.93 29.70
N PHE A 174 10.18 10.81 30.41
CA PHE A 174 9.99 9.45 29.89
C PHE A 174 9.27 8.60 30.93
N GLY A 175 9.10 7.31 30.68
CA GLY A 175 8.56 6.42 31.71
C GLY A 175 7.09 6.71 32.01
N ALA A 176 6.78 6.88 33.30
CA ALA A 176 5.45 7.26 33.77
C ALA A 176 5.05 8.69 33.36
N ASP A 177 6.02 9.55 33.05
CA ASP A 177 5.81 10.96 32.67
C ASP A 177 5.84 11.16 31.14
N ALA A 178 5.74 10.08 30.36
CA ALA A 178 5.86 10.16 28.92
C ALA A 178 4.69 10.93 28.29
N ILE A 179 5.03 11.79 27.32
CA ILE A 179 4.09 12.46 26.43
C ILE A 179 4.53 12.12 25.00
N THR A 180 3.61 11.57 24.21
CA THR A 180 3.84 11.19 22.81
C THR A 180 2.81 11.86 21.92
N GLY A 181 1.54 11.77 22.32
CA GLY A 181 0.43 12.50 21.73
C GLY A 181 -0.39 13.15 22.84
N GLY A 182 -1.69 13.28 22.60
CA GLY A 182 -2.63 13.81 23.59
C GLY A 182 -3.26 12.75 24.52
N PRO A 183 -3.76 11.60 24.02
CA PRO A 183 -4.50 10.66 24.87
C PRO A 183 -3.65 9.93 25.92
N GLU A 184 -4.25 9.57 27.04
CA GLU A 184 -3.70 8.72 28.12
C GLU A 184 -4.67 7.55 28.38
N VAL A 185 -4.57 6.53 27.53
CA VAL A 185 -5.50 5.39 27.42
C VAL A 185 -4.74 4.07 27.51
N THR A 186 -5.28 3.12 28.27
CA THR A 186 -4.82 1.72 28.31
C THR A 186 -6.05 0.81 28.19
N TRP A 187 -6.07 -0.02 27.14
CA TRP A 187 -7.29 -0.69 26.68
C TRP A 187 -7.61 -2.01 27.36
N SER A 188 -6.61 -2.71 27.90
CA SER A 188 -6.76 -4.09 28.38
C SER A 188 -6.14 -4.32 29.76
N GLN A 189 -6.67 -5.31 30.48
CA GLN A 189 -6.15 -5.75 31.78
C GLN A 189 -4.78 -6.43 31.66
N THR A 190 -4.40 -6.83 30.45
CA THR A 190 -3.11 -7.46 30.15
C THR A 190 -2.44 -6.80 28.94
N PRO A 191 -1.93 -5.55 29.06
CA PRO A 191 -1.41 -4.78 27.92
C PRO A 191 -0.24 -5.43 27.17
N THR A 192 0.40 -6.44 27.75
CA THR A 192 1.54 -7.16 27.16
C THR A 192 1.21 -8.62 26.82
N LYS A 193 -0.09 -8.96 26.68
CA LYS A 193 -0.55 -10.30 26.31
C LYS A 193 -1.73 -10.21 25.36
N TRP A 194 -1.74 -11.06 24.33
CA TRP A 194 -2.89 -11.20 23.46
C TRP A 194 -4.09 -11.69 24.26
N SER A 195 -5.22 -11.01 24.08
CA SER A 195 -6.50 -11.29 24.76
C SER A 195 -7.64 -10.64 23.98
N ASN A 196 -8.88 -11.05 24.27
CA ASN A 196 -10.06 -10.39 23.72
C ASN A 196 -10.58 -9.25 24.62
N TYR A 197 -9.76 -8.80 25.58
CA TYR A 197 -10.18 -7.79 26.57
C TYR A 197 -10.52 -6.43 25.93
N TYR A 198 -9.97 -6.11 24.76
CA TYR A 198 -10.37 -4.91 24.01
C TYR A 198 -11.89 -4.92 23.75
N PHE A 199 -12.43 -5.99 23.18
CA PHE A 199 -13.87 -6.08 22.89
C PHE A 199 -14.71 -6.32 24.14
N GLU A 200 -14.23 -7.11 25.10
CA GLU A 200 -14.91 -7.26 26.40
C GLU A 200 -15.10 -5.89 27.07
N ASN A 201 -14.05 -5.07 27.11
CA ASN A 201 -14.15 -3.73 27.67
C ASN A 201 -15.06 -2.83 26.82
N LEU A 202 -14.93 -2.86 25.49
CA LEU A 202 -15.73 -2.04 24.56
C LEU A 202 -17.24 -2.27 24.71
N PHE A 203 -17.67 -3.52 24.83
CA PHE A 203 -19.09 -3.89 24.85
C PHE A 203 -19.70 -3.99 26.26
N ASN A 204 -18.93 -4.36 27.29
CA ASN A 204 -19.48 -4.55 28.64
C ASN A 204 -19.50 -3.28 29.49
N ASN A 205 -19.06 -2.15 28.94
CA ASN A 205 -19.09 -0.86 29.62
C ASN A 205 -19.87 0.17 28.82
N GLU A 206 -20.49 1.12 29.53
CA GLU A 206 -20.92 2.39 28.93
C GLU A 206 -19.81 3.43 29.09
N TRP A 207 -19.70 4.35 28.14
CA TRP A 207 -18.55 5.24 28.02
C TRP A 207 -18.93 6.69 28.32
N GLU A 208 -18.16 7.36 29.16
CA GLU A 208 -18.30 8.78 29.46
C GLU A 208 -17.10 9.57 28.90
N LEU A 209 -17.40 10.65 28.18
CA LEU A 209 -16.39 11.56 27.63
C LEU A 209 -15.61 12.23 28.78
N THR A 210 -14.30 12.27 28.65
CA THR A 210 -13.39 12.90 29.60
C THR A 210 -12.19 13.50 28.87
N LYS A 211 -11.24 14.05 29.63
CA LYS A 211 -9.99 14.58 29.08
C LYS A 211 -8.79 13.91 29.72
N SER A 212 -7.75 13.68 28.93
CA SER A 212 -6.44 13.27 29.42
C SER A 212 -5.80 14.38 30.26
N PRO A 213 -4.72 14.09 31.02
CA PRO A 213 -3.90 15.13 31.65
C PRO A 213 -3.34 16.16 30.64
N ALA A 214 -3.12 15.75 29.40
CA ALA A 214 -2.72 16.62 28.29
C ALA A 214 -3.88 17.43 27.67
N GLY A 215 -5.13 17.23 28.13
CA GLY A 215 -6.31 17.96 27.67
C GLY A 215 -7.02 17.38 26.44
N ALA A 216 -6.55 16.24 25.92
CA ALA A 216 -7.15 15.57 24.76
C ALA A 216 -8.45 14.83 25.13
N TYR A 217 -9.42 14.81 24.23
CA TYR A 217 -10.65 14.06 24.42
C TYR A 217 -10.41 12.55 24.37
N GLN A 218 -10.95 11.85 25.36
CA GLN A 218 -10.93 10.40 25.46
C GLN A 218 -12.14 9.91 26.26
N TRP A 219 -12.31 8.60 26.39
CA TRP A 219 -13.45 8.00 27.05
C TRP A 219 -13.01 7.11 28.20
N LYS A 220 -13.79 7.12 29.29
CA LYS A 220 -13.60 6.20 30.43
C LYS A 220 -14.87 5.40 30.68
N ALA A 221 -14.72 4.19 31.19
CA ALA A 221 -15.84 3.32 31.51
C ALA A 221 -16.61 3.85 32.72
N LYS A 222 -17.91 4.10 32.54
CA LYS A 222 -18.78 4.72 33.56
C LYS A 222 -19.04 3.74 34.72
N GLY A 223 -18.60 4.11 35.92
CA GLY A 223 -18.82 3.34 37.14
C GLY A 223 -18.08 2.00 37.20
N ALA A 224 -17.09 1.78 36.32
CA ALA A 224 -16.27 0.57 36.31
C ALA A 224 -15.25 0.57 37.46
N SER A 225 -14.82 -0.62 37.86
CA SER A 225 -13.74 -0.81 38.82
C SER A 225 -12.36 -0.59 38.17
N GLU A 226 -11.37 -0.24 39.01
CA GLU A 226 -9.98 -0.10 38.60
C GLU A 226 -9.36 -1.48 38.33
N THR A 227 -9.42 -1.92 37.08
CA THR A 227 -8.97 -3.25 36.65
C THR A 227 -7.71 -3.21 35.79
N ILE A 228 -7.41 -2.07 35.18
CA ILE A 228 -6.30 -1.88 34.25
C ILE A 228 -5.02 -1.60 35.05
N PRO A 229 -3.93 -2.34 34.85
CA PRO A 229 -2.69 -2.11 35.61
C PRO A 229 -2.04 -0.78 35.20
N ASP A 230 -1.44 -0.08 36.18
CA ASP A 230 -0.50 0.99 35.87
C ASP A 230 0.79 0.42 35.24
N ALA A 231 1.41 1.18 34.35
CA ALA A 231 2.60 0.73 33.61
C ALA A 231 3.88 0.65 34.47
N TYR A 232 3.97 1.41 35.58
CA TYR A 232 5.18 1.52 36.40
C TYR A 232 4.93 1.22 37.88
N ASP A 233 3.75 1.52 38.40
CA ASP A 233 3.39 1.35 39.81
C ASP A 233 2.45 0.16 40.02
N LYS A 234 3.00 -0.98 40.46
CA LYS A 234 2.23 -2.21 40.70
C LYS A 234 1.11 -2.08 41.75
N SER A 235 1.13 -1.02 42.57
CA SER A 235 0.09 -0.76 43.57
C SER A 235 -1.11 0.00 42.99
N LYS A 236 -0.99 0.54 41.77
CA LYS A 236 -2.03 1.35 41.12
C LYS A 236 -2.74 0.57 40.02
N LYS A 237 -4.03 0.86 39.90
CA LYS A 237 -4.88 0.43 38.79
C LYS A 237 -5.74 1.60 38.34
N HIS A 238 -6.26 1.46 37.13
CA HIS A 238 -7.07 2.46 36.45
C HIS A 238 -8.36 1.83 35.93
N VAL A 239 -9.37 2.67 35.70
CA VAL A 239 -10.58 2.25 34.99
C VAL A 239 -10.30 2.02 33.50
N PRO A 240 -11.03 1.15 32.81
CA PRO A 240 -10.93 1.00 31.36
C PRO A 240 -11.16 2.34 30.63
N THR A 241 -10.37 2.57 29.58
CA THR A 241 -10.41 3.78 28.76
C THR A 241 -10.39 3.43 27.27
N MET A 242 -10.93 4.31 26.43
CA MET A 242 -11.02 4.17 24.97
C MET A 242 -10.83 5.52 24.28
N LEU A 243 -10.37 5.50 23.03
CA LEU A 243 -10.36 6.65 22.14
C LEU A 243 -11.74 6.86 21.49
N THR A 244 -11.97 8.04 20.91
CA THR A 244 -13.19 8.28 20.09
C THR A 244 -13.27 7.28 18.94
N THR A 245 -12.14 6.99 18.30
CA THR A 245 -12.00 6.05 17.19
C THR A 245 -12.21 4.59 17.58
N ASP A 246 -11.95 4.23 18.85
CA ASP A 246 -12.25 2.88 19.36
C ASP A 246 -13.77 2.68 19.47
N LEU A 247 -14.48 3.71 19.97
CA LEU A 247 -15.93 3.68 20.08
C LEU A 247 -16.62 3.66 18.71
N SER A 248 -15.97 4.15 17.65
CA SER A 248 -16.45 4.01 16.27
C SER A 248 -16.71 2.55 15.90
N LEU A 249 -15.90 1.62 16.41
CA LEU A 249 -16.06 0.19 16.12
C LEU A 249 -17.31 -0.42 16.74
N ARG A 250 -17.91 0.23 17.75
CA ARG A 250 -19.16 -0.16 18.39
C ARG A 250 -20.36 0.65 17.90
N LEU A 251 -20.16 1.92 17.55
CA LEU A 251 -21.26 2.86 17.28
C LEU A 251 -21.58 3.03 15.78
N ASP A 252 -20.65 2.69 14.87
CA ASP A 252 -20.95 2.57 13.46
C ASP A 252 -21.70 1.24 13.18
N PRO A 253 -22.88 1.26 12.53
CA PRO A 253 -23.70 0.05 12.36
C PRO A 253 -23.06 -1.09 11.54
N ALA A 254 -22.09 -0.80 10.67
CA ALA A 254 -21.40 -1.83 9.90
C ALA A 254 -20.21 -2.40 10.69
N TYR A 255 -19.42 -1.54 11.33
CA TYR A 255 -18.35 -1.99 12.22
C TYR A 255 -18.88 -2.75 13.43
N GLU A 256 -20.02 -2.33 14.00
CA GLU A 256 -20.62 -2.97 15.17
C GLU A 256 -20.88 -4.46 14.92
N LYS A 257 -21.39 -4.83 13.74
CA LYS A 257 -21.67 -6.23 13.39
C LYS A 257 -20.39 -7.07 13.34
N ILE A 258 -19.32 -6.49 12.79
CA ILE A 258 -18.01 -7.14 12.69
C ILE A 258 -17.40 -7.27 14.09
N SER A 259 -17.39 -6.17 14.85
CA SER A 259 -16.90 -6.10 16.22
C SER A 259 -17.63 -7.08 17.14
N ARG A 260 -18.96 -7.18 17.04
CA ARG A 260 -19.77 -8.12 17.81
C ARG A 260 -19.44 -9.56 17.45
N ARG A 261 -19.28 -9.87 16.17
CA ARG A 261 -18.83 -11.19 15.73
C ARG A 261 -17.44 -11.53 16.28
N PHE A 262 -16.50 -10.61 16.24
CA PHE A 262 -15.15 -10.79 16.80
C PHE A 262 -15.13 -10.87 18.33
N TYR A 263 -16.04 -10.16 18.99
CA TYR A 263 -16.27 -10.28 20.43
C TYR A 263 -16.76 -11.69 20.80
N GLU A 264 -17.75 -12.21 20.07
CA GLU A 264 -18.34 -13.54 20.30
C GLU A 264 -17.45 -14.69 19.81
N HIS A 265 -16.59 -14.42 18.82
CA HIS A 265 -15.68 -15.39 18.18
C HIS A 265 -14.24 -14.84 18.11
N PRO A 266 -13.50 -14.83 19.24
CA PRO A 266 -12.14 -14.29 19.30
C PRO A 266 -11.12 -15.05 18.42
N ASP A 267 -11.41 -16.29 18.04
CA ASP A 267 -10.62 -17.05 17.07
C ASP A 267 -10.70 -16.44 15.66
N GLN A 268 -11.87 -15.93 15.26
CA GLN A 268 -12.05 -15.22 14.00
C GLN A 268 -11.33 -13.87 14.00
N LEU A 269 -11.34 -13.16 15.15
CA LEU A 269 -10.54 -11.95 15.31
C LEU A 269 -9.05 -12.25 15.11
N ALA A 270 -8.56 -13.32 15.74
CA ALA A 270 -7.15 -13.68 15.67
C ALA A 270 -6.71 -13.99 14.24
N ASP A 271 -7.49 -14.76 13.47
CA ASP A 271 -7.18 -15.04 12.06
C ASP A 271 -7.26 -13.78 11.19
N ALA A 272 -8.33 -12.99 11.32
CA ALA A 272 -8.51 -11.75 10.57
C ALA A 272 -7.38 -10.76 10.85
N PHE A 273 -7.01 -10.57 12.12
CA PHE A 273 -5.91 -9.69 12.50
C PHE A 273 -4.57 -10.19 11.99
N ALA A 274 -4.29 -11.51 12.04
CA ALA A 274 -3.04 -12.07 11.53
C ALA A 274 -2.89 -11.82 10.02
N ARG A 275 -3.97 -12.03 9.26
CA ARG A 275 -4.03 -11.80 7.81
C ARG A 275 -3.93 -10.32 7.45
N ALA A 276 -4.68 -9.47 8.14
CA ALA A 276 -4.67 -8.02 7.92
C ALA A 276 -3.32 -7.40 8.31
N TRP A 277 -2.68 -7.86 9.39
CA TRP A 277 -1.32 -7.45 9.77
C TRP A 277 -0.29 -7.83 8.70
N PHE A 278 -0.37 -9.05 8.17
CA PHE A 278 0.51 -9.47 7.07
C PHE A 278 0.29 -8.62 5.83
N LYS A 279 -0.96 -8.38 5.43
CA LYS A 279 -1.29 -7.48 4.31
C LYS A 279 -0.76 -6.07 4.55
N LEU A 280 -1.04 -5.47 5.71
CA LEU A 280 -0.59 -4.12 6.08
C LEU A 280 0.91 -3.97 5.88
N THR A 281 1.65 -4.96 6.37
CA THR A 281 3.11 -4.90 6.39
C THR A 281 3.74 -5.33 5.08
N HIS A 282 3.02 -5.92 4.12
CA HIS A 282 3.59 -6.46 2.87
C HIS A 282 2.92 -5.94 1.58
N ARG A 283 1.86 -5.12 1.66
CA ARG A 283 1.10 -4.61 0.51
C ARG A 283 1.93 -3.82 -0.52
N ASP A 284 3.07 -3.27 -0.11
CA ASP A 284 3.99 -2.48 -0.94
C ASP A 284 5.20 -3.28 -1.46
N MET A 285 5.29 -4.57 -1.12
CA MET A 285 6.37 -5.44 -1.58
C MET A 285 6.16 -5.95 -3.00
N GLY A 286 5.02 -5.67 -3.64
CA GLY A 286 4.68 -6.18 -4.96
C GLY A 286 4.52 -7.70 -4.98
N PRO A 287 4.86 -8.36 -6.10
CA PRO A 287 4.63 -9.79 -6.27
C PRO A 287 5.34 -10.67 -5.23
N ILE A 288 4.71 -11.79 -4.88
CA ILE A 288 5.22 -12.74 -3.87
C ILE A 288 6.64 -13.27 -4.16
N HIS A 289 7.07 -13.29 -5.43
CA HIS A 289 8.43 -13.73 -5.79
C HIS A 289 9.54 -12.81 -5.24
N ARG A 290 9.19 -11.60 -4.78
CA ARG A 290 10.13 -10.70 -4.10
C ARG A 290 10.33 -11.04 -2.62
N TYR A 291 9.50 -11.93 -2.06
CA TYR A 291 9.46 -12.20 -0.63
C TYR A 291 10.54 -13.24 -0.31
N LEU A 292 11.38 -12.93 0.68
CA LEU A 292 12.55 -13.73 1.06
C LEU A 292 12.41 -14.28 2.47
N GLY A 293 12.98 -15.47 2.68
CA GLY A 293 13.10 -16.10 3.99
C GLY A 293 12.12 -17.26 4.23
N PRO A 294 12.33 -18.02 5.30
CA PRO A 294 11.61 -19.27 5.54
C PRO A 294 10.19 -19.09 6.10
N LEU A 295 9.81 -17.88 6.49
CA LEU A 295 8.52 -17.56 7.11
C LEU A 295 7.49 -17.00 6.13
N VAL A 296 7.80 -16.98 4.83
CA VAL A 296 6.85 -16.54 3.80
C VAL A 296 5.65 -17.50 3.81
N PRO A 297 4.42 -17.00 3.98
CA PRO A 297 3.23 -17.84 3.93
C PRO A 297 3.12 -18.60 2.61
N LYS A 298 2.65 -19.85 2.68
CA LYS A 298 2.42 -20.69 1.50
C LYS A 298 1.08 -20.41 0.81
N GLU A 299 0.13 -19.83 1.55
CA GLU A 299 -1.15 -19.42 1.01
C GLU A 299 -0.96 -18.21 0.08
N ILE A 300 -1.51 -18.29 -1.13
CA ILE A 300 -1.47 -17.22 -2.11
C ILE A 300 -2.67 -16.30 -1.86
N LEU A 301 -2.40 -15.01 -1.62
CA LEU A 301 -3.44 -14.05 -1.28
C LEU A 301 -3.80 -13.20 -2.51
N ILE A 302 -5.09 -12.93 -2.70
CA ILE A 302 -5.59 -12.25 -3.90
C ILE A 302 -5.00 -10.84 -4.09
N TRP A 303 -4.75 -10.11 -2.99
CA TRP A 303 -4.19 -8.76 -3.01
C TRP A 303 -2.73 -8.71 -3.49
N GLN A 304 -2.05 -9.86 -3.58
CA GLN A 304 -0.68 -9.96 -4.12
C GLN A 304 -0.65 -9.97 -5.65
N ASP A 305 -1.81 -9.79 -6.32
CA ASP A 305 -1.98 -9.86 -7.76
C ASP A 305 -1.34 -11.13 -8.36
N PRO A 306 -1.71 -12.33 -7.87
CA PRO A 306 -0.92 -13.54 -8.07
C PRO A 306 -0.76 -13.92 -9.54
N ILE A 307 0.41 -14.46 -9.87
CA ILE A 307 0.76 -14.97 -11.20
C ILE A 307 0.96 -16.48 -11.08
N PRO A 308 0.31 -17.31 -11.93
CA PRO A 308 0.57 -18.74 -11.96
C PRO A 308 2.06 -19.04 -12.20
N ALA A 309 2.56 -20.11 -11.57
CA ALA A 309 3.92 -20.57 -11.84
C ALA A 309 4.05 -21.06 -13.29
N VAL A 310 5.25 -20.93 -13.86
CA VAL A 310 5.59 -21.55 -15.15
C VAL A 310 5.60 -23.06 -14.97
N ASP A 311 4.77 -23.77 -15.73
CA ASP A 311 4.59 -25.23 -15.68
C ASP A 311 4.99 -25.94 -16.98
N HIS A 312 5.63 -25.22 -17.90
CA HIS A 312 6.01 -25.71 -19.22
C HIS A 312 7.39 -25.20 -19.66
N PRO A 313 8.07 -25.87 -20.62
CA PRO A 313 9.27 -25.34 -21.26
C PRO A 313 8.99 -23.98 -21.92
N LEU A 314 9.94 -23.05 -21.81
CA LEU A 314 9.86 -21.73 -22.42
C LEU A 314 10.32 -21.76 -23.88
N ILE A 315 9.87 -20.75 -24.64
CA ILE A 315 10.32 -20.50 -26.00
C ILE A 315 11.82 -20.14 -26.04
N ASN A 316 12.51 -20.59 -27.09
CA ASN A 316 13.93 -20.30 -27.32
C ASN A 316 14.11 -19.19 -28.37
N GLU A 317 15.35 -18.88 -28.75
CA GLU A 317 15.64 -17.81 -29.72
C GLU A 317 15.03 -18.04 -31.11
N GLN A 318 14.98 -19.30 -31.57
CA GLN A 318 14.38 -19.64 -32.86
C GLN A 318 12.86 -19.42 -32.83
N ASP A 319 12.21 -19.86 -31.76
CA ASP A 319 10.77 -19.65 -31.54
C ASP A 319 10.44 -18.16 -31.48
N ILE A 320 11.25 -17.38 -30.75
CA ILE A 320 11.13 -15.92 -30.64
C ILE A 320 11.17 -15.27 -32.02
N ALA A 321 12.18 -15.61 -32.85
CA ALA A 321 12.30 -15.06 -34.20
C ALA A 321 11.10 -15.43 -35.09
N ALA A 322 10.66 -16.69 -35.05
CA ALA A 322 9.52 -17.18 -35.81
C ALA A 322 8.20 -16.49 -35.38
N LEU A 323 7.97 -16.34 -34.07
CA LEU A 323 6.81 -15.67 -33.52
C LEU A 323 6.78 -14.18 -33.90
N LYS A 324 7.91 -13.46 -33.82
CA LYS A 324 7.98 -12.06 -34.29
C LYS A 324 7.58 -11.95 -35.76
N ALA A 325 8.13 -12.80 -36.62
CA ALA A 325 7.78 -12.81 -38.05
C ALA A 325 6.27 -13.06 -38.26
N LYS A 326 5.70 -14.03 -37.54
CA LYS A 326 4.27 -14.35 -37.61
C LYS A 326 3.38 -13.22 -37.12
N ILE A 327 3.75 -12.54 -36.03
CA ILE A 327 3.04 -11.36 -35.51
C ILE A 327 3.06 -10.24 -36.55
N LEU A 328 4.21 -9.95 -37.15
CA LEU A 328 4.34 -8.89 -38.17
C LEU A 328 3.57 -9.21 -39.46
N ALA A 329 3.40 -10.49 -39.79
CA ALA A 329 2.61 -10.96 -40.94
C ALA A 329 1.10 -11.00 -40.66
N SER A 330 0.65 -10.84 -39.41
CA SER A 330 -0.77 -10.91 -39.03
C SER A 330 -1.63 -9.73 -39.52
N GLY A 331 -1.01 -8.72 -40.13
CA GLY A 331 -1.67 -7.47 -40.53
C GLY A 331 -1.91 -6.50 -39.37
N LEU A 332 -1.36 -6.75 -38.18
CA LEU A 332 -1.29 -5.75 -37.11
C LEU A 332 -0.27 -4.66 -37.47
N SER A 333 -0.64 -3.40 -37.24
CA SER A 333 0.26 -2.27 -37.49
C SER A 333 1.30 -2.11 -36.39
N VAL A 334 2.37 -1.35 -36.67
CA VAL A 334 3.37 -0.97 -35.67
C VAL A 334 2.69 -0.27 -34.49
N SER A 335 1.83 0.72 -34.77
CA SER A 335 1.06 1.46 -33.76
C SER A 335 0.21 0.54 -32.88
N GLN A 336 -0.50 -0.44 -33.45
CA GLN A 336 -1.32 -1.37 -32.66
C GLN A 336 -0.48 -2.22 -31.70
N LEU A 337 0.65 -2.74 -32.16
CA LEU A 337 1.54 -3.59 -31.37
C LEU A 337 2.26 -2.80 -30.28
N VAL A 338 2.79 -1.62 -30.61
CA VAL A 338 3.45 -0.72 -29.65
C VAL A 338 2.46 -0.25 -28.59
N SER A 339 1.27 0.25 -28.99
CA SER A 339 0.25 0.72 -28.05
C SER A 339 -0.24 -0.38 -27.11
N THR A 340 -0.41 -1.61 -27.62
CA THR A 340 -0.88 -2.74 -26.79
C THR A 340 0.19 -3.19 -25.79
N ALA A 341 1.45 -3.27 -26.22
CA ALA A 341 2.56 -3.59 -25.33
C ALA A 341 2.77 -2.49 -24.27
N TRP A 342 2.69 -1.22 -24.67
CA TRP A 342 2.75 -0.08 -23.76
C TRP A 342 1.62 -0.14 -22.73
N ALA A 343 0.37 -0.27 -23.17
CA ALA A 343 -0.80 -0.34 -22.29
C ALA A 343 -0.69 -1.47 -21.25
N ALA A 344 -0.10 -2.62 -21.64
CA ALA A 344 0.10 -3.73 -20.72
C ALA A 344 1.22 -3.46 -19.71
N ALA A 345 2.36 -2.97 -20.18
CA ALA A 345 3.55 -2.78 -19.35
C ALA A 345 3.51 -1.53 -18.46
N SER A 346 2.92 -0.45 -18.94
CA SER A 346 2.97 0.86 -18.27
C SER A 346 2.11 0.94 -17.03
N THR A 347 1.23 -0.04 -16.76
CA THR A 347 0.52 -0.13 -15.47
C THR A 347 1.44 -0.32 -14.28
N PHE A 348 2.69 -0.73 -14.51
CA PHE A 348 3.70 -0.85 -13.46
C PHE A 348 3.91 0.48 -12.73
N ARG A 349 4.07 0.41 -11.40
CA ARG A 349 4.57 1.52 -10.59
C ARG A 349 5.57 1.03 -9.55
N GLY A 350 6.73 1.67 -9.45
CA GLY A 350 7.83 1.29 -8.57
C GLY A 350 7.54 1.50 -7.07
N SER A 351 6.57 2.36 -6.76
CA SER A 351 6.14 2.69 -5.41
C SER A 351 5.69 1.46 -4.61
N ASP A 352 4.77 0.67 -5.14
CA ASP A 352 4.30 -0.59 -4.52
C ASP A 352 4.57 -1.84 -5.38
N LYS A 353 5.21 -1.65 -6.55
CA LYS A 353 5.62 -2.70 -7.51
C LYS A 353 4.44 -3.51 -8.07
N ARG A 354 3.23 -2.95 -8.03
CA ARG A 354 2.06 -3.51 -8.71
C ARG A 354 2.07 -3.19 -10.20
N GLY A 355 1.18 -3.86 -10.93
CA GLY A 355 1.02 -3.69 -12.38
C GLY A 355 2.10 -4.37 -13.23
N GLY A 356 2.20 -3.94 -14.48
CA GLY A 356 3.11 -4.49 -15.48
C GLY A 356 2.46 -5.57 -16.36
N ALA A 357 3.22 -6.01 -17.37
CA ALA A 357 2.70 -6.91 -18.41
C ALA A 357 2.56 -8.38 -17.99
N ASN A 358 3.20 -8.81 -16.89
CA ASN A 358 3.06 -10.18 -16.41
C ASN A 358 1.64 -10.43 -15.91
N GLY A 359 1.08 -11.61 -16.20
CA GLY A 359 -0.33 -11.93 -15.94
C GLY A 359 -1.26 -11.66 -17.12
N ALA A 360 -0.82 -10.91 -18.14
CA ALA A 360 -1.66 -10.45 -19.25
C ALA A 360 -3.01 -9.88 -18.77
N ARG A 361 -3.00 -9.14 -17.65
CA ARG A 361 -4.21 -8.59 -17.04
C ARG A 361 -4.90 -7.55 -17.90
N ILE A 362 -4.21 -7.01 -18.91
CA ILE A 362 -4.81 -6.16 -19.95
C ILE A 362 -5.99 -6.83 -20.67
N ARG A 363 -6.06 -8.17 -20.72
CA ARG A 363 -7.19 -8.90 -21.31
C ARG A 363 -8.37 -9.13 -20.36
N LEU A 364 -8.20 -8.79 -19.08
CA LEU A 364 -9.15 -9.05 -17.99
C LEU A 364 -9.84 -7.75 -17.57
N ALA A 365 -10.96 -7.88 -16.84
CA ALA A 365 -11.53 -6.73 -16.15
C ALA A 365 -10.61 -6.32 -14.97
N PRO A 366 -10.42 -5.01 -14.73
CA PRO A 366 -11.03 -3.89 -15.46
C PRO A 366 -10.21 -3.38 -16.66
N GLN A 367 -8.93 -3.77 -16.79
CA GLN A 367 -7.99 -3.15 -17.74
C GLN A 367 -8.44 -3.18 -19.21
N LYS A 368 -9.15 -4.24 -19.61
CA LYS A 368 -9.66 -4.39 -20.98
C LYS A 368 -10.69 -3.33 -21.37
N ASP A 369 -11.32 -2.71 -20.37
CA ASP A 369 -12.41 -1.74 -20.54
C ASP A 369 -11.97 -0.29 -20.25
N TRP A 370 -10.72 -0.07 -19.81
CA TRP A 370 -10.20 1.28 -19.59
C TRP A 370 -10.15 2.08 -20.89
N ASP A 371 -10.66 3.31 -20.84
CA ASP A 371 -10.76 4.19 -22.01
C ASP A 371 -9.39 4.42 -22.68
N VAL A 372 -8.37 4.68 -21.87
CA VAL A 372 -6.97 4.86 -22.31
C VAL A 372 -6.40 3.66 -23.07
N ASN A 373 -6.96 2.46 -22.87
CA ASN A 373 -6.53 1.22 -23.53
C ASN A 373 -7.29 0.96 -24.84
N GLN A 374 -8.19 1.85 -25.26
CA GLN A 374 -8.93 1.77 -26.52
C GLN A 374 -9.61 0.40 -26.73
N PRO A 375 -10.63 0.03 -25.91
CA PRO A 375 -11.12 -1.35 -25.78
C PRO A 375 -11.44 -2.08 -27.10
N ALA A 376 -12.03 -1.39 -28.07
CA ALA A 376 -12.34 -1.98 -29.39
C ALA A 376 -11.07 -2.34 -30.19
N GLN A 377 -10.06 -1.47 -30.17
CA GLN A 377 -8.77 -1.73 -30.82
C GLN A 377 -8.04 -2.84 -30.07
N LEU A 378 -7.96 -2.75 -28.74
CA LEU A 378 -7.31 -3.73 -27.89
C LEU A 378 -7.90 -5.13 -28.11
N LYS A 379 -9.23 -5.27 -28.11
CA LYS A 379 -9.91 -6.55 -28.39
C LYS A 379 -9.46 -7.16 -29.72
N THR A 380 -9.36 -6.35 -30.76
CA THR A 380 -8.91 -6.81 -32.09
C THR A 380 -7.46 -7.30 -32.06
N VAL A 381 -6.57 -6.59 -31.37
CA VAL A 381 -5.16 -6.99 -31.24
C VAL A 381 -5.03 -8.28 -30.45
N LEU A 382 -5.68 -8.35 -29.29
CA LEU A 382 -5.63 -9.54 -28.42
C LEU A 382 -6.18 -10.78 -29.11
N GLN A 383 -7.29 -10.67 -29.86
CA GLN A 383 -7.83 -11.79 -30.64
C GLN A 383 -6.82 -12.35 -31.66
N LYS A 384 -6.07 -11.48 -32.36
CA LYS A 384 -5.04 -11.93 -33.30
C LYS A 384 -3.86 -12.58 -32.58
N LEU A 385 -3.40 -12.00 -31.48
CA LEU A 385 -2.31 -12.56 -30.68
C LEU A 385 -2.69 -13.90 -30.04
N GLU A 386 -3.92 -14.05 -29.56
CA GLU A 386 -4.45 -15.32 -29.04
C GLU A 386 -4.54 -16.40 -30.12
N THR A 387 -4.93 -16.06 -31.35
CA THR A 387 -4.90 -17.01 -32.47
C THR A 387 -3.48 -17.49 -32.75
N ILE A 388 -2.51 -16.57 -32.81
CA ILE A 388 -1.09 -16.91 -32.98
C ILE A 388 -0.60 -17.80 -31.83
N GLN A 389 -0.97 -17.48 -30.60
CA GLN A 389 -0.65 -18.25 -29.40
C GLN A 389 -1.15 -19.69 -29.52
N LYS A 390 -2.45 -19.86 -29.82
CA LYS A 390 -3.10 -21.18 -29.92
C LYS A 390 -2.44 -22.02 -31.01
N GLU A 391 -2.21 -21.43 -32.19
CA GLU A 391 -1.54 -22.12 -33.29
C GLU A 391 -0.11 -22.53 -32.96
N PHE A 392 0.67 -21.65 -32.31
CA PHE A 392 2.04 -21.99 -31.89
C PHE A 392 2.02 -23.11 -30.83
N ASN A 393 1.21 -22.96 -29.78
CA ASN A 393 1.15 -23.93 -28.68
C ASN A 393 0.66 -25.30 -29.16
N ALA A 394 -0.27 -25.35 -30.11
CA ALA A 394 -0.77 -26.59 -30.69
C ALA A 394 0.25 -27.27 -31.63
N SER A 395 1.18 -26.52 -32.22
CA SER A 395 2.22 -27.06 -33.10
C SER A 395 3.47 -27.54 -32.37
N GLN A 396 3.60 -27.23 -31.06
CA GLN A 396 4.75 -27.65 -30.28
C GLN A 396 4.65 -29.12 -29.85
N SER A 397 5.78 -29.81 -29.88
CA SER A 397 5.99 -31.09 -29.20
C SER A 397 6.72 -30.87 -27.86
N GLY A 398 6.59 -31.81 -26.91
CA GLY A 398 7.28 -31.72 -25.62
C GLY A 398 6.70 -30.70 -24.63
N GLY A 399 5.47 -30.24 -24.86
CA GLY A 399 4.73 -29.39 -23.91
C GLY A 399 5.16 -27.92 -23.87
N LYS A 400 6.12 -27.48 -24.71
CA LYS A 400 6.53 -26.08 -24.83
C LYS A 400 5.33 -25.21 -25.19
N LYS A 401 5.20 -24.05 -24.55
CA LYS A 401 4.15 -23.06 -24.81
C LYS A 401 4.70 -21.65 -24.72
N VAL A 402 3.95 -20.70 -25.26
CA VAL A 402 4.10 -19.26 -25.01
C VAL A 402 2.82 -18.72 -24.38
N SER A 403 2.98 -17.85 -23.37
CA SER A 403 1.86 -17.13 -22.74
C SER A 403 1.41 -15.94 -23.60
N LEU A 404 0.20 -15.46 -23.38
CA LEU A 404 -0.28 -14.26 -24.07
C LEU A 404 0.46 -13.04 -23.55
N ALA A 405 0.80 -13.03 -22.26
CA ALA A 405 1.64 -11.99 -21.64
C ALA A 405 2.97 -11.81 -22.38
N ASP A 406 3.65 -12.91 -22.70
CA ASP A 406 4.88 -12.87 -23.48
C ASP A 406 4.63 -12.46 -24.94
N LEU A 407 3.56 -12.94 -25.59
CA LEU A 407 3.25 -12.54 -26.97
C LEU A 407 2.90 -11.06 -27.12
N ILE A 408 2.23 -10.45 -26.13
CA ILE A 408 1.94 -9.01 -26.13
C ILE A 408 3.25 -8.22 -26.14
N VAL A 409 4.17 -8.55 -25.22
CA VAL A 409 5.48 -7.87 -25.13
C VAL A 409 6.32 -8.15 -26.38
N LEU A 410 6.36 -9.40 -26.84
CA LEU A 410 7.10 -9.81 -28.04
C LEU A 410 6.60 -9.09 -29.29
N GLY A 411 5.29 -8.88 -29.40
CA GLY A 411 4.67 -8.11 -30.48
C GLY A 411 5.12 -6.65 -30.47
N GLY A 412 5.18 -6.02 -29.30
CA GLY A 412 5.76 -4.68 -29.12
C GLY A 412 7.22 -4.62 -29.55
N SER A 413 8.05 -5.58 -29.12
CA SER A 413 9.45 -5.66 -29.53
C SER A 413 9.60 -5.81 -31.06
N ALA A 414 8.81 -6.68 -31.69
CA ALA A 414 8.81 -6.87 -33.14
C ALA A 414 8.43 -5.59 -33.90
N ALA A 415 7.47 -4.83 -33.36
CA ALA A 415 7.02 -3.58 -33.95
C ALA A 415 8.08 -2.48 -33.89
N VAL A 416 8.81 -2.37 -32.78
CA VAL A 416 9.94 -1.45 -32.63
C VAL A 416 11.07 -1.82 -33.60
N GLU A 417 11.42 -3.10 -33.72
CA GLU A 417 12.41 -3.57 -34.71
C GLU A 417 11.98 -3.26 -36.15
N LYS A 418 10.71 -3.50 -36.48
CA LYS A 418 10.14 -3.16 -37.79
C LYS A 418 10.20 -1.65 -38.07
N ALA A 419 9.90 -0.82 -37.08
CA ALA A 419 9.93 0.64 -37.23
C ALA A 419 11.36 1.15 -37.42
N ALA A 420 12.32 0.67 -36.63
CA ALA A 420 13.74 0.99 -36.80
C ALA A 420 14.25 0.57 -38.19
N LYS A 421 13.87 -0.64 -38.65
CA LYS A 421 14.23 -1.11 -40.00
C LYS A 421 13.65 -0.24 -41.10
N ALA A 422 12.41 0.24 -40.94
CA ALA A 422 11.81 1.20 -41.87
C ALA A 422 12.55 2.55 -41.92
N ALA A 423 13.22 2.92 -40.82
CA ALA A 423 14.11 4.08 -40.74
C ALA A 423 15.57 3.78 -41.17
N GLY A 424 15.86 2.59 -41.71
CA GLY A 424 17.18 2.22 -42.19
C GLY A 424 18.13 1.67 -41.12
N HIS A 425 17.63 1.30 -39.94
CA HIS A 425 18.43 0.77 -38.83
C HIS A 425 18.07 -0.68 -38.52
N ASP A 426 19.06 -1.57 -38.59
CA ASP A 426 18.89 -2.96 -38.17
C ASP A 426 19.22 -3.10 -36.68
N VAL A 427 18.19 -3.32 -35.86
CA VAL A 427 18.31 -3.41 -34.41
C VAL A 427 17.61 -4.66 -33.90
N LYS A 428 18.13 -5.21 -32.79
CA LYS A 428 17.50 -6.31 -32.06
C LYS A 428 17.05 -5.80 -30.70
N VAL A 429 15.74 -5.83 -30.45
CA VAL A 429 15.14 -5.49 -29.17
C VAL A 429 15.20 -6.73 -28.26
N PRO A 430 15.86 -6.65 -27.09
CA PRO A 430 15.93 -7.76 -26.14
C PRO A 430 14.54 -8.24 -25.71
N PHE A 431 14.41 -9.55 -25.54
CA PHE A 431 13.19 -10.18 -25.07
C PHE A 431 13.53 -11.37 -24.18
N THR A 432 12.88 -11.44 -23.00
CA THR A 432 13.03 -12.54 -22.04
C THR A 432 11.65 -13.16 -21.80
N PRO A 433 11.45 -14.45 -22.15
CA PRO A 433 10.20 -15.17 -21.88
C PRO A 433 10.09 -15.58 -20.41
N GLY A 434 8.90 -16.03 -20.02
CA GLY A 434 8.62 -16.55 -18.68
C GLY A 434 7.47 -15.81 -17.98
N ARG A 435 6.83 -14.84 -18.63
CA ARG A 435 5.55 -14.32 -18.12
C ARG A 435 4.48 -15.40 -18.23
N MET A 436 3.52 -15.36 -17.32
CA MET A 436 2.37 -16.27 -17.32
C MET A 436 1.07 -15.49 -17.40
N ASP A 437 -0.02 -16.19 -17.73
CA ASP A 437 -1.35 -15.60 -17.90
C ASP A 437 -2.18 -15.81 -16.61
N ALA A 438 -2.46 -14.74 -15.87
CA ALA A 438 -3.33 -14.78 -14.69
C ALA A 438 -4.80 -14.94 -15.08
N SER A 439 -5.64 -15.51 -14.22
CA SER A 439 -7.08 -15.63 -14.45
C SER A 439 -7.89 -14.44 -13.89
N GLN A 440 -9.16 -14.32 -14.28
CA GLN A 440 -10.07 -13.33 -13.70
C GLN A 440 -10.31 -13.59 -12.20
N ALA A 441 -10.38 -14.86 -11.78
CA ALA A 441 -10.51 -15.21 -10.36
C ALA A 441 -9.26 -14.87 -9.53
N GLN A 442 -8.11 -14.69 -10.18
CA GLN A 442 -6.85 -14.23 -9.60
C GLN A 442 -6.66 -12.71 -9.69
N THR A 443 -7.73 -11.96 -10.01
CA THR A 443 -7.68 -10.51 -10.20
C THR A 443 -8.82 -9.84 -9.44
N ASP A 444 -8.49 -9.17 -8.34
CA ASP A 444 -9.42 -8.32 -7.60
C ASP A 444 -9.65 -7.01 -8.36
N VAL A 445 -10.80 -6.89 -9.00
CA VAL A 445 -11.15 -5.78 -9.89
C VAL A 445 -11.05 -4.42 -9.18
N GLU A 446 -11.55 -4.33 -7.94
CA GLU A 446 -11.55 -3.08 -7.18
C GLU A 446 -10.13 -2.67 -6.82
N SER A 447 -9.27 -3.63 -6.46
CA SER A 447 -7.86 -3.36 -6.19
C SER A 447 -7.10 -2.83 -7.41
N PHE A 448 -7.56 -3.09 -8.64
CA PHE A 448 -6.92 -2.62 -9.87
C PHE A 448 -7.36 -1.21 -10.29
N ALA A 449 -8.45 -0.67 -9.71
CA ALA A 449 -8.92 0.67 -10.06
C ALA A 449 -7.85 1.77 -9.89
N PRO A 450 -7.03 1.80 -8.81
CA PRO A 450 -5.96 2.79 -8.66
C PRO A 450 -4.79 2.65 -9.64
N LEU A 451 -4.79 1.63 -10.51
CA LEU A 451 -3.80 1.45 -11.58
C LEU A 451 -4.28 2.00 -12.93
N GLU A 452 -5.55 2.42 -13.04
CA GLU A 452 -6.06 3.05 -14.25
C GLU A 452 -5.41 4.45 -14.41
N PRO A 453 -4.67 4.70 -15.50
CA PRO A 453 -4.08 6.01 -15.70
C PRO A 453 -5.15 7.02 -16.16
N THR A 454 -5.36 8.07 -15.36
CA THR A 454 -6.16 9.24 -15.75
C THR A 454 -5.35 10.26 -16.54
N ALA A 455 -4.03 10.24 -16.38
CA ALA A 455 -3.05 10.97 -17.18
C ALA A 455 -1.96 10.00 -17.64
N ASP A 456 -1.70 9.98 -18.95
CA ASP A 456 -0.58 9.25 -19.54
C ASP A 456 0.04 10.08 -20.66
N GLY A 457 0.99 10.94 -20.29
CA GLY A 457 1.70 11.80 -21.22
C GLY A 457 2.46 11.01 -22.30
N PHE A 458 2.83 9.74 -22.06
CA PHE A 458 3.45 8.90 -23.08
C PHE A 458 2.49 8.54 -24.21
N ARG A 459 1.18 8.46 -23.93
CA ARG A 459 0.11 8.30 -24.93
C ARG A 459 -0.60 9.62 -25.28
N ASN A 460 -0.11 10.76 -24.80
CA ASN A 460 -0.78 12.07 -24.93
C ASN A 460 -2.25 12.03 -24.47
N TYR A 461 -2.49 11.41 -23.31
CA TYR A 461 -3.84 11.14 -22.80
C TYR A 461 -4.09 11.86 -21.47
N LEU A 462 -5.26 12.47 -21.35
CA LEU A 462 -5.80 13.07 -20.12
C LEU A 462 -7.30 12.82 -20.07
N ARG A 463 -7.82 12.44 -18.90
CA ARG A 463 -9.25 12.22 -18.66
C ARG A 463 -9.73 12.88 -17.38
N GLY A 464 -10.73 13.76 -17.53
CA GLY A 464 -11.34 14.46 -16.40
C GLY A 464 -10.38 15.47 -15.76
N ASP A 465 -10.81 16.03 -14.64
CA ASP A 465 -10.03 17.01 -13.91
C ASP A 465 -8.76 16.38 -13.34
N GLN A 466 -7.63 17.06 -13.52
CA GLN A 466 -6.33 16.64 -12.98
C GLN A 466 -5.93 17.55 -11.84
N LEU A 467 -5.30 16.96 -10.83
CA LEU A 467 -4.65 17.71 -9.74
C LEU A 467 -3.45 18.50 -10.25
N MET A 468 -2.66 17.88 -11.13
CA MET A 468 -1.40 18.39 -11.65
C MET A 468 -1.59 18.97 -13.05
N SER A 469 -0.68 19.85 -13.48
CA SER A 469 -0.59 20.22 -14.89
C SER A 469 -0.19 18.98 -15.74
N PRO A 470 -0.46 18.98 -17.06
CA PRO A 470 -0.11 17.85 -17.92
C PRO A 470 1.37 17.43 -17.87
N GLU A 471 2.28 18.39 -17.81
CA GLU A 471 3.72 18.16 -17.74
C GLU A 471 4.18 17.65 -16.37
N GLU A 472 3.56 18.12 -15.28
CA GLU A 472 3.77 17.58 -13.93
C GLU A 472 3.29 16.13 -13.84
N ALA A 473 2.10 15.83 -14.38
CA ALA A 473 1.55 14.47 -14.43
C ALA A 473 2.41 13.52 -15.28
N LEU A 474 3.07 14.01 -16.33
CA LEU A 474 4.05 13.23 -17.10
C LEU A 474 5.27 12.88 -16.24
N VAL A 475 5.80 13.82 -15.47
CA VAL A 475 6.96 13.59 -14.58
C VAL A 475 6.58 12.65 -13.44
N ASP A 476 5.43 12.82 -12.81
CA ASP A 476 4.89 11.88 -11.80
C ASP A 476 4.78 10.46 -12.38
N ARG A 477 4.21 10.33 -13.59
CA ARG A 477 4.12 9.04 -14.27
C ARG A 477 5.48 8.43 -14.59
N ALA A 478 6.46 9.25 -14.99
CA ALA A 478 7.82 8.81 -15.25
C ALA A 478 8.52 8.33 -13.97
N GLN A 479 8.30 9.02 -12.85
CA GLN A 479 8.79 8.62 -11.53
C GLN A 479 8.23 7.25 -11.13
N LEU A 480 6.91 7.03 -11.29
CA LEU A 480 6.28 5.74 -11.03
C LEU A 480 6.87 4.63 -11.92
N LEU A 481 7.23 4.94 -13.16
CA LEU A 481 7.88 3.99 -14.08
C LEU A 481 9.40 3.81 -13.81
N ALA A 482 9.94 4.50 -12.80
CA ALA A 482 11.36 4.53 -12.45
C ALA A 482 12.26 4.99 -13.63
N LEU A 483 11.78 5.96 -14.41
CA LEU A 483 12.51 6.53 -15.53
C LEU A 483 13.30 7.74 -15.09
N THR A 484 14.52 7.86 -15.60
CA THR A 484 15.27 9.12 -15.57
C THR A 484 14.68 10.11 -16.58
N ALA A 485 14.98 11.40 -16.41
CA ALA A 485 14.53 12.42 -17.35
C ALA A 485 14.95 12.14 -18.82
N PRO A 486 16.20 11.72 -19.12
CA PRO A 486 16.57 11.34 -20.49
C PRO A 486 15.78 10.15 -21.03
N GLU A 487 15.52 9.12 -20.21
CA GLU A 487 14.72 7.96 -20.63
C GLU A 487 13.28 8.37 -20.93
N MET A 488 12.67 9.20 -20.08
CA MET A 488 11.37 9.80 -20.33
C MET A 488 11.37 10.57 -21.67
N THR A 489 12.37 11.42 -21.91
CA THR A 489 12.46 12.21 -23.15
C THR A 489 12.54 11.32 -24.40
N VAL A 490 13.42 10.32 -24.41
CA VAL A 490 13.56 9.38 -25.53
C VAL A 490 12.26 8.62 -25.75
N LEU A 491 11.62 8.15 -24.68
CA LEU A 491 10.42 7.34 -24.73
C LEU A 491 9.22 8.14 -25.25
N VAL A 492 9.01 9.38 -24.80
CA VAL A 492 7.97 10.26 -25.34
C VAL A 492 8.19 10.49 -26.84
N GLY A 493 9.40 10.89 -27.24
CA GLY A 493 9.72 11.15 -28.66
C GLY A 493 9.49 9.92 -29.54
N GLY A 494 9.95 8.74 -29.09
CA GLY A 494 9.77 7.48 -29.80
C GLY A 494 8.30 7.07 -29.92
N LEU A 495 7.54 7.14 -28.82
CA LEU A 495 6.12 6.74 -28.82
C LEU A 495 5.25 7.63 -29.71
N ARG A 496 5.56 8.92 -29.82
CA ARG A 496 4.89 9.83 -30.76
C ARG A 496 5.03 9.35 -32.20
N VAL A 497 6.26 9.11 -32.66
CA VAL A 497 6.51 8.72 -34.06
C VAL A 497 6.09 7.29 -34.38
N LEU A 498 5.97 6.43 -33.37
CA LEU A 498 5.42 5.07 -33.51
C LEU A 498 3.88 5.05 -33.56
N GLY A 499 3.22 6.20 -33.37
CA GLY A 499 1.76 6.32 -33.38
C GLY A 499 1.13 5.68 -32.15
N ALA A 500 1.73 5.85 -30.98
CA ALA A 500 1.22 5.29 -29.72
C ALA A 500 0.21 6.22 -29.00
N ASN A 501 -0.15 7.36 -29.59
CA ASN A 501 -1.10 8.29 -29.00
C ASN A 501 -2.49 7.65 -28.83
N ALA A 502 -3.15 7.94 -27.71
CA ALA A 502 -4.53 7.54 -27.48
C ALA A 502 -5.44 8.12 -28.57
N GLY A 503 -6.39 7.32 -29.05
CA GLY A 503 -7.33 7.71 -30.10
C GLY A 503 -6.67 8.01 -31.46
N GLN A 504 -5.42 7.58 -31.69
CA GLN A 504 -4.63 7.94 -32.88
C GLN A 504 -4.49 9.47 -33.08
N SER A 505 -4.47 10.24 -31.98
CA SER A 505 -4.30 11.68 -32.04
C SER A 505 -2.99 12.06 -32.74
N LYS A 506 -3.05 13.04 -33.65
CA LYS A 506 -1.89 13.61 -34.33
C LYS A 506 -1.26 14.80 -33.59
N HIS A 507 -1.82 15.18 -32.45
CA HIS A 507 -1.30 16.26 -31.64
C HIS A 507 -0.07 15.78 -30.85
N GLY A 508 0.97 16.62 -30.80
CA GLY A 508 2.19 16.40 -30.02
C GLY A 508 3.32 15.75 -30.80
#